data_AF-A0A6B1I2L6-F1
#
_entry.id   AF-A0A6B1I2L6-F1
#
_cell.length_a   1.000
_cell.length_b   1.000
_cell.length_c   1.000
_cell.angle_alpha   90.00
_cell.angle_beta   90.00
_cell.angle_gamma   90.00
#
_symmetry.space_group_name_H-M   'P 1'
#
loop_
_entity.id
_entity.type
_entity.pdbx_description
1 polymer ?
#
loop_
_entity_poly.entity_id
_entity_poly.type
_entity_poly.pdbx_seq_one_letter_code
_entity_poly.pdbx_strand_id
1 'polypeptide(L)'
;MIHAPDWQHPLANTEYLFPFASVIEAPQEEMVTRIGPTLVATALTEDEHLTRQLLAASHIERLNLGPIPTHEIAWDQPHEGNLFDFLYQQRALQRRAG
;
A
#
# COMPACT_ATOMS: atom_id res chain seq x y z
N MET A 1 -14.40 12.89 -5.91
CA MET A 1 -13.10 13.05 -6.57
C MET A 1 -12.88 14.52 -6.85
N ILE A 2 -11.73 15.07 -6.47
CA ILE A 2 -11.36 16.49 -6.68
C ILE A 2 -9.98 16.55 -7.32
N HIS A 3 -9.78 17.45 -8.28
CA HIS A 3 -8.45 17.74 -8.80
C HIS A 3 -7.71 18.69 -7.85
N ALA A 4 -6.54 18.29 -7.36
CA ALA A 4 -5.65 19.16 -6.61
C ALA A 4 -4.58 19.71 -7.59
N PRO A 5 -4.35 21.03 -7.61
CA PRO A 5 -3.52 21.67 -8.64
C PRO A 5 -2.05 21.25 -8.60
N ASP A 6 -1.55 20.90 -7.43
CA ASP A 6 -0.17 20.48 -7.20
C ASP A 6 -0.06 19.66 -5.90
N TRP A 7 1.14 19.13 -5.64
CA TRP A 7 1.46 18.33 -4.45
C TRP A 7 1.55 19.13 -3.15
N GLN A 8 1.72 20.45 -3.23
CA GLN A 8 1.75 21.32 -2.06
C GLN A 8 0.34 21.66 -1.57
N HIS A 9 -0.67 21.43 -2.41
CA HIS A 9 -2.06 21.65 -2.05
C HIS A 9 -2.49 20.75 -0.88
N PRO A 10 -3.22 21.24 0.14
CA PRO A 10 -3.61 20.42 1.30
C PRO A 10 -4.38 19.15 0.96
N LEU A 11 -5.18 19.16 -0.12
CA LEU A 11 -5.93 17.99 -0.58
C LEU A 11 -5.05 16.90 -1.22
N ALA A 12 -3.76 17.16 -1.46
CA ALA A 12 -2.89 16.26 -2.18
C ALA A 12 -2.58 14.97 -1.39
N ASN A 13 -2.22 15.13 -0.12
CA ASN A 13 -1.73 14.05 0.74
C ASN A 13 -2.38 14.07 2.13
N THR A 14 -3.66 14.44 2.19
CA THR A 14 -4.45 14.38 3.43
C THR A 14 -5.32 13.13 3.43
N GLU A 15 -5.22 12.36 4.51
CA GLU A 15 -6.11 11.22 4.76
C GLU A 15 -7.46 11.71 5.30
N TYR A 16 -8.54 11.22 4.68
CA TYR A 16 -9.90 11.55 5.08
C TYR A 16 -10.67 10.27 5.42
N LEU A 17 -11.37 10.29 6.55
CA LEU A 17 -12.17 9.16 7.04
C LEU A 17 -13.58 9.10 6.41
N PHE A 18 -13.73 9.59 5.18
CA PHE A 18 -14.96 9.51 4.40
C PHE A 18 -14.61 9.32 2.92
N PRO A 19 -15.55 8.89 2.07
CA PRO A 19 -15.28 8.62 0.65
C PRO A 19 -14.76 9.87 -0.08
N PHE A 20 -13.44 9.97 -0.20
CA PHE A 20 -12.75 11.10 -0.78
C PHE A 20 -11.59 10.59 -1.64
N ALA A 21 -11.36 11.27 -2.76
CA ALA A 21 -10.23 10.98 -3.64
C ALA A 21 -9.75 12.29 -4.25
N SER A 22 -8.46 12.54 -4.17
CA SER A 22 -7.76 13.60 -4.90
C SER A 22 -7.08 13.03 -6.14
N VAL A 23 -7.01 13.83 -7.20
CA VAL A 23 -6.25 13.54 -8.41
C VAL A 23 -5.28 14.68 -8.62
N ILE A 24 -4.02 14.34 -8.87
CA ILE A 24 -2.92 15.29 -9.02
C ILE A 24 -2.10 14.86 -10.23
N GLU A 25 -1.71 15.81 -11.05
CA GLU A 25 -0.75 15.58 -12.12
C GLU A 25 0.68 15.77 -11.59
N ALA A 26 1.58 14.87 -11.98
CA ALA A 26 2.93 14.84 -11.48
C ALA A 26 3.91 14.35 -12.55
N PRO A 27 5.12 14.92 -12.63
CA PRO A 27 6.21 14.29 -13.36
C PRO A 27 6.49 12.89 -12.78
N GLN A 28 6.52 11.87 -13.64
CA GLN A 28 6.68 10.47 -13.21
C GLN A 28 7.93 10.25 -12.35
N GLU A 29 9.03 10.91 -12.71
CA GLU A 29 10.32 10.86 -12.02
C GLU A 29 10.29 11.34 -10.57
N GLU A 30 9.27 12.12 -10.20
CA GLU A 30 9.11 12.65 -8.85
C GLU A 30 8.06 11.88 -8.03
N MET A 31 7.19 11.10 -8.69
CA MET A 31 6.04 10.46 -8.05
C MET A 31 6.43 9.58 -6.87
N VAL A 32 7.34 8.62 -7.07
CA VAL A 32 7.69 7.62 -6.04
C VAL A 32 8.25 8.27 -4.77
N THR A 33 9.00 9.37 -4.94
CA THR A 33 9.54 10.15 -3.82
C THR A 33 8.46 11.01 -3.16
N ARG A 34 7.61 11.67 -3.96
CA ARG A 34 6.60 12.62 -3.46
C ARG A 34 5.42 11.96 -2.76
N ILE A 35 5.03 10.73 -3.13
CA ILE A 35 3.89 10.05 -2.48
C ILE A 35 4.12 9.85 -0.98
N GLY A 36 5.39 9.74 -0.54
CA GLY A 36 5.74 9.53 0.86
C GLY A 36 5.21 8.19 1.42
N PRO A 37 5.21 8.02 2.75
CA PRO A 37 4.73 6.80 3.40
C PRO A 37 3.35 6.39 2.89
N THR A 38 3.22 5.16 2.42
CA THR A 38 2.00 4.67 1.76
C THR A 38 1.68 3.27 2.25
N LEU A 39 0.49 3.10 2.84
CA LEU A 39 -0.01 1.81 3.30
C LEU A 39 -0.18 0.82 2.14
N VAL A 40 -0.91 1.23 1.10
CA VAL A 40 -1.16 0.41 -0.09
C VAL A 40 -1.13 1.29 -1.33
N ALA A 41 -0.35 0.90 -2.33
CA ALA A 41 -0.32 1.54 -3.64
C ALA A 41 -0.75 0.55 -4.73
N THR A 42 -1.56 1.03 -5.68
CA THR A 42 -1.80 0.34 -6.96
C THR A 42 -1.16 1.15 -8.07
N ALA A 43 -0.22 0.52 -8.80
CA ALA A 43 0.42 1.13 -9.95
C ALA A 43 -0.14 0.55 -11.25
N LEU A 44 -0.67 1.44 -12.09
CA LEU A 44 -1.13 1.15 -13.44
C LEU A 44 -0.09 1.67 -14.42
N THR A 45 0.83 0.81 -14.85
CA THR A 45 1.93 1.20 -15.74
C THR A 45 2.46 -0.01 -16.52
N GLU A 46 2.98 0.26 -17.72
CA GLU A 46 3.78 -0.68 -18.52
C GLU A 46 5.28 -0.30 -18.50
N ASP A 47 5.66 0.76 -17.77
CA ASP A 47 7.03 1.23 -17.68
C ASP A 47 7.84 0.41 -16.65
N GLU A 48 8.70 -0.46 -17.16
CA GLU A 48 9.60 -1.29 -16.37
C GLU A 48 10.58 -0.51 -15.47
N HIS A 49 10.91 0.73 -15.83
CA HIS A 49 11.73 1.59 -14.99
C HIS A 49 10.96 2.04 -13.77
N LEU A 50 9.72 2.51 -13.94
CA LEU A 50 8.85 2.89 -12.84
C LEU A 50 8.52 1.68 -11.95
N THR A 51 8.25 0.52 -12.53
CA THR A 51 8.02 -0.72 -11.76
C THR A 51 9.21 -1.04 -10.85
N ARG A 52 10.45 -0.94 -11.36
CA ARG A 52 11.66 -1.17 -10.54
C ARG A 52 11.81 -0.15 -9.42
N GLN A 53 11.49 1.12 -9.67
CA GLN A 53 11.52 2.15 -8.63
C GLN A 53 10.50 1.87 -7.51
N LEU A 54 9.27 1.48 -7.88
CA LEU A 54 8.21 1.13 -6.93
C LEU A 54 8.57 -0.10 -6.10
N LEU A 55 9.16 -1.14 -6.73
CA LEU A 55 9.62 -2.33 -6.02
C LEU A 55 10.76 -2.04 -5.02
N ALA A 56 11.56 -1.01 -5.28
CA ALA A 56 12.64 -0.59 -4.39
C ALA A 56 12.19 0.40 -3.29
N ALA A 57 10.95 0.89 -3.34
CA ALA A 57 10.43 1.90 -2.43
C ALA A 57 10.01 1.29 -1.09
N SER A 58 10.91 1.30 -0.10
CA SER A 58 10.67 0.70 1.22
C SER A 58 9.58 1.41 2.05
N HIS A 59 9.15 2.60 1.64
CA HIS A 59 8.07 3.37 2.29
C HIS A 59 6.67 3.02 1.75
N ILE A 60 6.58 2.11 0.78
CA ILE A 60 5.33 1.53 0.30
C ILE A 60 5.19 0.15 0.95
N GLU A 61 4.25 -0.01 1.87
CA GLU A 61 4.13 -1.27 2.62
C GLU A 61 3.55 -2.40 1.76
N ARG A 62 2.50 -2.10 0.98
CA ARG A 62 1.93 -3.04 0.00
C ARG A 62 1.85 -2.41 -1.37
N LEU A 63 2.44 -3.08 -2.36
CA LEU A 63 2.42 -2.67 -3.76
C LEU A 63 1.64 -3.66 -4.61
N ASN A 64 0.63 -3.17 -5.33
CA ASN A 64 -0.06 -3.87 -6.38
C ASN A 64 0.42 -3.37 -7.75
N LEU A 65 0.73 -4.30 -8.66
CA LEU A 65 1.06 -4.00 -10.06
C LEU A 65 -0.08 -4.47 -10.96
N GLY A 66 -0.64 -3.56 -11.76
CA GLY A 66 -1.80 -3.84 -12.61
C GLY A 66 -3.14 -3.45 -11.98
N PRO A 67 -4.28 -3.80 -12.62
CA PRO A 67 -5.60 -3.31 -12.26
C PRO A 67 -6.20 -4.01 -11.03
N ILE A 68 -5.49 -3.96 -9.89
CA ILE A 68 -5.87 -4.55 -8.62
C ILE A 68 -6.31 -3.42 -7.67
N PRO A 69 -7.56 -3.38 -7.21
CA PRO A 69 -8.03 -2.37 -6.26
C PRO A 69 -7.27 -2.44 -4.93
N THR A 70 -7.00 -1.28 -4.30
CA THR A 70 -6.26 -1.22 -3.02
C THR A 70 -6.95 -1.92 -1.84
N HIS A 71 -8.27 -2.12 -1.93
CA HIS A 71 -9.08 -2.81 -0.94
C HIS A 71 -9.19 -4.33 -1.17
N GLU A 72 -8.65 -4.84 -2.28
CA GLU A 72 -8.57 -6.28 -2.52
C GLU A 72 -7.51 -6.89 -1.60
N ILE A 73 -7.90 -7.89 -0.81
CA ILE A 73 -7.03 -8.54 0.18
C ILE A 73 -6.94 -10.03 -0.17
N ALA A 74 -5.72 -10.51 -0.42
CA ALA A 74 -5.45 -11.92 -0.63
C ALA A 74 -4.96 -12.56 0.68
N TRP A 75 -5.65 -13.56 1.21
CA TRP A 75 -5.39 -14.15 2.54
C TRP A 75 -3.96 -14.67 2.76
N ASP A 76 -3.23 -14.96 1.68
CA ASP A 76 -1.86 -15.46 1.65
C ASP A 76 -0.79 -14.36 1.63
N GLN A 77 -1.16 -13.09 1.42
CA GLN A 77 -0.21 -11.99 1.53
C GLN A 77 0.15 -11.75 3.01
N PRO A 78 1.41 -11.43 3.33
CA PRO A 78 1.76 -10.92 4.64
C PRO A 78 1.11 -9.54 4.78
N HIS A 79 -0.10 -9.51 5.32
CA HIS A 79 -0.74 -8.28 5.81
C HIS A 79 0.10 -7.72 6.96
N GLU A 80 -0.23 -6.53 7.46
CA GLU A 80 0.14 -6.14 8.83
C GLU A 80 -0.03 -7.40 9.70
N GLY A 81 1.09 -8.00 10.13
CA GLY A 81 1.10 -9.42 10.50
C GLY A 81 -0.01 -9.74 11.49
N ASN A 82 -0.54 -10.96 11.47
CA ASN A 82 -1.65 -11.31 12.35
C ASN A 82 -1.29 -10.91 13.78
N LEU A 83 -2.12 -10.08 14.42
CA LEU A 83 -1.89 -9.62 15.78
C LEU A 83 -1.64 -10.80 16.74
N PHE A 84 -2.21 -11.97 16.45
CA PHE A 84 -1.91 -13.20 17.18
C PHE A 84 -0.45 -13.65 17.07
N ASP A 85 0.20 -13.52 15.92
CA ASP A 85 1.61 -13.89 15.74
C ASP A 85 2.54 -12.98 16.56
N PHE A 86 2.12 -11.74 16.84
CA PHE A 86 2.83 -10.82 17.74
C PHE A 86 2.51 -11.05 19.21
N LEU A 87 1.24 -11.35 19.54
CA LEU A 87 0.77 -11.44 20.92
C LEU A 87 0.91 -12.83 21.54
N TYR A 88 0.96 -13.89 20.72
CA TYR A 88 0.92 -15.27 21.19
C TYR A 88 2.04 -16.12 20.58
N GLN A 89 2.71 -16.90 21.44
CA GLN A 89 3.68 -17.87 21.00
C GLN A 89 2.98 -19.17 20.57
N GLN A 90 3.28 -19.64 19.36
CA GLN A 90 2.76 -20.92 18.86
C GLN A 90 3.24 -22.09 19.75
N ARG A 91 2.32 -22.96 20.19
CA ARG A 91 2.62 -24.17 20.97
C ARG A 91 1.90 -25.38 20.38
N ALA A 92 2.67 -26.38 19.96
CA ALA A 92 2.12 -27.69 19.61
C ALA A 92 1.69 -28.45 20.86
N LEU A 93 0.49 -29.05 20.84
CA LEU A 93 -0.03 -29.89 21.92
C LEU A 93 -0.35 -31.28 21.38
N GLN A 94 0.22 -32.30 22.00
CA GLN A 94 -0.13 -33.70 21.77
C GLN A 94 -0.58 -34.33 23.09
N ARG A 95 -1.78 -34.91 23.11
CA ARG A 95 -2.28 -35.72 24.22
C ARG A 95 -2.53 -37.13 23.73
N ARG A 96 -2.06 -38.12 24.48
CA ARG A 96 -2.38 -39.54 24.25
C ARG A 96 -3.67 -39.85 25.02
N ALA A 97 -4.66 -40.44 24.36
CA ALA A 97 -5.81 -41.00 25.06
C ALA A 97 -5.35 -42.20 25.90
N GLY A 98 -5.75 -42.22 27.17
CA GLY A 98 -5.60 -43.38 28.07
C GLY A 98 -6.78 -44.32 27.93
#